data_AF-A0A932YYU9-F1
#
_entry.id   AF-A0A932YYU9-F1
#
_cell.length_a   1.000
_cell.length_b   1.000
_cell.length_c   1.000
_cell.angle_alpha   90.00
_cell.angle_beta   90.00
_cell.angle_gamma   90.00
#
_symmetry.space_group_name_H-M   'P 1'
#
loop_
_entity.id
_entity.type
_entity.pdbx_description
1 polymer ?
#
loop_
_entity_poly.entity_id
_entity_poly.type
_entity_poly.pdbx_seq_one_letter_code
_entity_poly.pdbx_strand_id
1 'polypeptide(L)'
;MALEGILNLQQLLDATIGRMQRVQRWSSYGDRRCREDSATHSLDHTFLGRTFYEAERVHGDVRDIDGFRLISALSFHDTGEGMNGDVRWDLKQHPIIGPLLERMERDAFIRDVIGGFPIEAQAPIIADYDLQDDRESRTGRFFNAIEVAGYLLRAVAELQTGGSRLLVLHVFAKQRAALDRHAEEFASIRLLRAHLNPLVQRELESPDGQAIVAEVAASRARTRELRIDDIRTLLDVIPEPIRVKMLAALTGANGHTDGPSDGNGAEQPEVVATPVAE
;
A
#
# COMPACT_ATOMS: atom_id res chain seq x y z
N MET A 1 14.42 26.17 -19.78
CA MET A 1 13.39 25.73 -18.81
C MET A 1 12.88 24.30 -19.03
N ALA A 2 12.64 23.81 -20.25
CA ALA A 2 12.09 22.44 -20.43
C ALA A 2 13.06 21.29 -20.05
N LEU A 3 14.36 21.43 -20.30
CA LEU A 3 15.33 20.33 -20.09
C LEU A 3 15.70 20.12 -18.61
N GLU A 4 15.87 21.20 -17.84
CA GLU A 4 16.18 21.13 -16.40
C GLU A 4 15.02 20.49 -15.61
N GLY A 5 13.76 20.80 -15.96
CA GLY A 5 12.60 20.15 -15.35
C GLY A 5 12.54 18.64 -15.61
N ILE A 6 12.87 18.20 -16.82
CA ILE A 6 12.90 16.77 -17.17
C ILE A 6 14.02 16.02 -16.43
N LEU A 7 15.22 16.62 -16.34
CA LEU A 7 16.35 16.02 -15.62
C LEU A 7 16.05 15.89 -14.12
N ASN A 8 15.38 16.88 -13.53
CA ASN A 8 14.95 16.82 -12.14
C ASN A 8 13.91 15.72 -11.90
N LEU A 9 12.99 15.51 -12.85
CA LEU A 9 12.01 14.43 -12.76
C LEU A 9 12.66 13.05 -12.83
N GLN A 10 13.64 12.85 -13.73
CA GLN A 10 14.36 11.57 -13.81
C GLN A 10 15.08 11.26 -12.49
N GLN A 11 15.79 12.24 -11.92
CA GLN A 11 16.49 12.06 -10.64
C GLN A 11 15.53 11.71 -9.50
N LEU A 12 14.35 12.35 -9.48
CA LEU A 12 13.30 12.05 -8.51
C LEU A 12 12.75 10.63 -8.65
N LEU A 13 12.49 10.19 -9.89
CA LEU A 13 12.06 8.83 -10.18
C LEU A 13 13.12 7.80 -9.78
N ASP A 14 14.39 8.02 -10.13
CA ASP A 14 15.50 7.15 -9.77
C ASP A 14 15.67 7.06 -8.25
N ALA A 15 15.56 8.19 -7.54
CA ALA A 15 15.63 8.23 -6.08
C ALA A 15 14.45 7.48 -5.44
N THR A 16 13.25 7.62 -5.98
CA THR A 16 12.03 6.95 -5.49
C THR A 16 12.13 5.45 -5.68
N ILE A 17 12.40 4.99 -6.91
CA ILE A 17 12.55 3.57 -7.25
C ILE A 17 13.68 2.95 -6.43
N GLY A 18 14.82 3.63 -6.34
CA GLY A 18 15.95 3.14 -5.56
C GLY A 18 15.64 2.98 -4.07
N ARG A 19 14.77 3.82 -3.48
CA ARG A 19 14.28 3.66 -2.10
C ARG A 19 13.36 2.46 -1.98
N MET A 20 12.39 2.32 -2.88
CA MET A 20 11.46 1.18 -2.88
C MET A 20 12.19 -0.17 -3.02
N GLN A 21 13.24 -0.25 -3.84
CA GLN A 21 14.09 -1.45 -3.98
C GLN A 21 14.82 -1.86 -2.69
N ARG A 22 15.03 -0.91 -1.77
CA ARG A 22 15.69 -1.20 -0.47
C ARG A 22 14.71 -1.66 0.59
N VAL A 23 13.42 -1.44 0.41
CA VAL A 23 12.38 -1.90 1.33
C VAL A 23 11.98 -3.31 0.94
N GLN A 24 12.43 -4.28 1.73
CA GLN A 24 12.10 -5.70 1.54
C GLN A 24 10.77 -6.00 2.25
N ARG A 25 9.84 -6.60 1.51
CA ARG A 25 8.58 -7.10 2.04
C ARG A 25 8.77 -8.48 2.66
N TRP A 26 7.75 -8.96 3.36
CA TRP A 26 7.70 -10.30 3.98
C TRP A 26 8.71 -10.53 5.10
N SER A 27 9.42 -9.49 5.53
CA SER A 27 10.43 -9.54 6.59
C SER A 27 9.89 -10.16 7.89
N SER A 28 8.60 -9.95 8.16
CA SER A 28 7.88 -10.47 9.33
C SER A 28 7.77 -12.00 9.38
N TYR A 29 7.96 -12.69 8.26
CA TYR A 29 7.80 -14.15 8.17
C TYR A 29 9.12 -14.91 8.34
N GLY A 30 10.23 -14.21 8.54
CA GLY A 30 11.54 -14.81 8.81
C GLY A 30 12.18 -15.57 7.65
N ASP A 31 11.48 -15.74 6.52
CA ASP A 31 12.02 -16.42 5.34
C ASP A 31 12.81 -15.43 4.48
N ARG A 32 14.13 -15.39 4.69
CA ARG A 32 15.07 -14.57 3.90
C ARG A 32 15.15 -14.96 2.41
N ARG A 33 14.47 -16.02 1.99
CA ARG A 33 14.41 -16.44 0.58
C ARG A 33 13.35 -15.68 -0.21
N CYS A 34 12.29 -15.19 0.44
CA CYS A 34 11.35 -14.29 -0.21
C CYS A 34 12.03 -12.93 -0.38
N ARG A 35 12.41 -12.59 -1.61
CA ARG A 35 13.10 -11.35 -1.98
C ARG A 35 12.21 -10.50 -2.86
N GLU A 36 11.05 -10.12 -2.33
CA GLU A 36 10.23 -9.10 -2.97
C GLU A 36 10.52 -7.76 -2.30
N ASP A 37 10.92 -6.78 -3.10
CA ASP A 37 10.98 -5.38 -2.67
C ASP A 37 9.70 -4.62 -3.08
N SER A 38 9.44 -3.47 -2.46
CA SER A 38 8.24 -2.68 -2.73
C SER A 38 8.14 -2.21 -4.18
N ALA A 39 9.27 -2.05 -4.89
CA ALA A 39 9.27 -1.66 -6.30
C ALA A 39 8.75 -2.80 -7.19
N THR A 40 9.29 -4.01 -6.99
CA THR A 40 8.86 -5.23 -7.67
C THR A 40 7.40 -5.52 -7.36
N HIS A 41 6.99 -5.37 -6.10
CA HIS A 41 5.60 -5.54 -5.67
C HIS A 41 4.65 -4.59 -6.42
N SER A 42 4.97 -3.30 -6.48
CA SER A 42 4.16 -2.29 -7.17
C SER A 42 4.05 -2.56 -8.67
N LEU A 43 5.17 -2.99 -9.29
CA LEU A 43 5.20 -3.35 -10.70
C LEU A 43 4.34 -4.58 -10.99
N ASP A 44 4.48 -5.64 -10.18
CA ASP A 44 3.69 -6.86 -10.30
C ASP A 44 2.20 -6.56 -10.13
N HIS A 45 1.82 -5.72 -9.16
CA HIS A 45 0.44 -5.29 -8.94
C HIS A 45 -0.11 -4.47 -10.10
N THR A 46 0.72 -3.62 -10.72
CA THR A 46 0.34 -2.87 -11.90
C THR A 46 0.03 -3.79 -13.10
N PHE A 47 0.90 -4.77 -13.37
CA PHE A 47 0.66 -5.76 -14.43
C PHE A 47 -0.52 -6.68 -14.11
N LEU A 48 -0.66 -7.08 -12.85
CA LEU A 48 -1.79 -7.88 -12.38
C LEU A 48 -3.10 -7.11 -12.56
N GLY A 49 -3.13 -5.84 -12.16
CA GLY A 49 -4.29 -4.97 -12.31
C GLY A 49 -4.69 -4.79 -13.76
N ARG A 50 -3.73 -4.60 -14.68
CA ARG A 50 -4.04 -4.56 -16.12
C ARG A 50 -4.64 -5.87 -16.61
N THR A 51 -4.07 -7.00 -16.18
CA THR A 51 -4.54 -8.34 -16.55
C THR A 51 -5.95 -8.59 -16.02
N PHE A 52 -6.21 -8.22 -14.77
CA PHE A 52 -7.50 -8.43 -14.12
C PHE A 52 -8.57 -7.50 -14.67
N TYR A 53 -8.22 -6.27 -15.04
CA TYR A 53 -9.11 -5.36 -15.73
C TYR A 53 -9.57 -5.95 -17.08
N GLU A 54 -8.66 -6.54 -17.86
CA GLU A 54 -9.04 -7.22 -19.11
C GLU A 54 -9.89 -8.47 -18.87
N ALA A 55 -9.58 -9.26 -17.84
CA ALA A 55 -10.42 -10.39 -17.45
C ALA A 55 -11.83 -9.93 -17.05
N GLU A 56 -11.95 -8.81 -16.33
CA GLU A 56 -13.23 -8.21 -15.96
C GLU A 56 -13.98 -7.71 -17.20
N ARG A 57 -13.28 -7.15 -18.20
CA ARG A 57 -13.90 -6.72 -19.46
C ARG A 57 -14.51 -7.89 -20.25
N VAL A 58 -13.91 -9.08 -20.17
CA VAL A 58 -14.35 -10.27 -20.91
C VAL A 58 -15.39 -11.08 -20.13
N HIS A 59 -15.23 -11.22 -18.82
CA HIS A 59 -15.99 -12.16 -18.00
C HIS A 59 -16.88 -11.51 -16.93
N GLY A 60 -16.77 -10.19 -16.75
CA GLY A 60 -17.46 -9.44 -15.71
C GLY A 60 -17.98 -8.10 -16.21
N ASP A 61 -17.83 -7.06 -15.41
CA ASP A 61 -18.32 -5.72 -15.72
C ASP A 61 -17.33 -4.65 -15.28
N VAL A 62 -16.81 -3.91 -16.27
CA VAL A 62 -15.86 -2.80 -16.07
C VAL A 62 -16.54 -1.44 -16.00
N ARG A 63 -17.88 -1.36 -16.07
CA ARG A 63 -18.57 -0.09 -15.85
C ARG A 63 -18.22 0.43 -14.46
N ASP A 64 -17.93 1.72 -14.39
CA ASP A 64 -17.53 2.43 -13.17
C ASP A 64 -16.17 2.00 -12.58
N ILE A 65 -15.35 1.27 -13.37
CA ILE A 65 -13.94 1.05 -13.09
C ILE A 65 -13.11 1.97 -14.00
N ASP A 66 -12.50 3.00 -13.42
CA ASP A 66 -11.55 3.83 -14.14
C ASP A 66 -10.22 3.09 -14.24
N GLY A 67 -9.98 2.49 -15.41
CA GLY A 67 -8.76 1.72 -15.67
C GLY A 67 -7.47 2.55 -15.63
N PHE A 68 -7.51 3.84 -15.97
CA PHE A 68 -6.31 4.69 -15.90
C PHE A 68 -5.97 4.99 -14.44
N ARG A 69 -6.96 5.46 -13.67
CA ARG A 69 -6.83 5.72 -12.24
C ARG A 69 -6.40 4.49 -11.46
N LEU A 70 -6.96 3.32 -11.80
CA LEU A 70 -6.56 2.04 -11.20
C LEU A 70 -5.07 1.74 -11.39
N ILE A 71 -4.57 1.86 -12.63
CA ILE A 71 -3.17 1.57 -12.97
C ILE A 71 -2.23 2.58 -12.32
N SER A 72 -2.61 3.86 -12.34
CA SER A 72 -1.90 4.93 -11.64
C SER A 72 -1.78 4.62 -10.14
N ALA A 73 -2.91 4.30 -9.49
CA ALA A 73 -2.95 3.93 -8.07
C ALA A 73 -2.03 2.75 -7.75
N LEU A 74 -2.12 1.65 -8.52
CA LEU A 74 -1.29 0.46 -8.33
C LEU A 74 0.21 0.74 -8.52
N SER A 75 0.57 1.68 -9.39
CA SER A 75 1.97 2.06 -9.61
C SER A 75 2.56 2.86 -8.45
N PHE A 76 1.73 3.58 -7.70
CA PHE A 76 2.18 4.47 -6.62
C PHE A 76 1.85 3.96 -5.20
N HIS A 77 0.95 2.99 -5.02
CA HIS A 77 0.38 2.65 -3.71
C HIS A 77 1.43 2.39 -2.61
N ASP A 78 2.51 1.68 -2.95
CA ASP A 78 3.55 1.28 -1.99
C ASP A 78 4.72 2.28 -1.92
N THR A 79 4.65 3.42 -2.61
CA THR A 79 5.74 4.42 -2.60
C THR A 79 5.91 5.08 -1.23
N GLY A 80 4.81 5.33 -0.50
CA GLY A 80 4.84 5.83 0.88
C GLY A 80 5.54 4.85 1.83
N GLU A 81 5.26 3.55 1.67
CA GLU A 81 5.99 2.48 2.37
C GLU A 81 7.46 2.46 1.97
N GLY A 82 7.78 2.63 0.68
CA GLY A 82 9.15 2.74 0.18
C GLY A 82 9.99 3.83 0.86
N MET A 83 9.35 4.89 1.39
CA MET A 83 10.02 5.97 2.11
C MET A 83 10.17 5.69 3.61
N ASN A 84 9.23 4.97 4.21
CA ASN A 84 9.18 4.75 5.66
C ASN A 84 9.75 3.39 6.07
N GLY A 85 9.54 2.34 5.27
CA GLY A 85 9.91 0.94 5.53
C GLY A 85 8.70 0.05 5.76
N ASP A 86 8.86 -1.27 5.54
CA ASP A 86 7.79 -2.26 5.76
C ASP A 86 7.49 -2.42 7.26
N VAL A 87 6.21 -2.27 7.60
CA VAL A 87 5.70 -2.49 8.96
C VAL A 87 4.85 -3.75 8.97
N ARG A 88 5.08 -4.58 9.98
CA ARG A 88 4.37 -5.85 10.13
C ARG A 88 2.85 -5.67 10.03
N TRP A 89 2.22 -6.58 9.30
CA TRP A 89 0.78 -6.57 9.03
C TRP A 89 -0.07 -6.43 10.30
N ASP A 90 0.27 -7.12 11.39
CA ASP A 90 -0.48 -7.07 12.64
C ASP A 90 -0.49 -5.66 13.26
N LEU A 91 0.61 -4.93 13.19
CA LEU A 91 0.69 -3.54 13.65
C LEU A 91 -0.14 -2.60 12.76
N LYS A 92 -0.11 -2.81 11.44
CA LYS A 92 -0.94 -2.03 10.48
C LYS A 92 -2.43 -2.17 10.79
N GLN A 93 -2.88 -3.29 11.36
CA GLN A 93 -4.29 -3.49 11.73
C GLN A 93 -4.70 -2.92 13.10
N HIS A 94 -3.76 -2.38 13.87
CA HIS A 94 -4.08 -1.87 15.20
C HIS A 94 -4.82 -0.53 15.11
N PRO A 95 -5.95 -0.31 15.83
CA PRO A 95 -6.85 0.84 15.63
C PRO A 95 -6.21 2.23 15.79
N ILE A 96 -5.14 2.32 16.58
CA ILE A 96 -4.39 3.58 16.78
C ILE A 96 -3.20 3.67 15.80
N ILE A 97 -2.54 2.55 15.50
CA ILE A 97 -1.27 2.54 14.78
C ILE A 97 -1.49 2.57 13.28
N GLY A 98 -2.46 1.80 12.76
CA GLY A 98 -2.82 1.79 11.35
C GLY A 98 -3.08 3.20 10.82
N PRO A 99 -4.02 3.97 11.40
CA PRO A 99 -4.29 5.33 10.92
C PRO A 99 -3.11 6.29 11.05
N LEU A 100 -2.20 6.08 12.00
CA LEU A 100 -0.97 6.87 12.13
C LEU A 100 0.03 6.54 11.02
N LEU A 101 0.22 5.24 10.72
CA LEU A 101 1.08 4.76 9.65
C LEU A 101 0.57 5.23 8.29
N GLU A 102 -0.73 5.08 8.01
CA GLU A 102 -1.37 5.53 6.77
C GLU A 102 -1.12 7.03 6.54
N ARG A 103 -1.31 7.87 7.57
CA ARG A 103 -0.99 9.31 7.49
C ARG A 103 0.48 9.56 7.22
N MET A 104 1.38 8.87 7.92
CA MET A 104 2.82 9.04 7.74
C MET A 104 3.31 8.60 6.35
N GLU A 105 2.75 7.52 5.80
CA GLU A 105 3.03 7.02 4.45
C GLU A 105 2.51 7.99 3.41
N ARG A 106 1.29 8.50 3.58
CA ARG A 106 0.71 9.52 2.71
C ARG A 106 1.51 10.83 2.74
N ASP A 107 1.92 11.31 3.91
CA ASP A 107 2.73 12.52 4.05
C ASP A 107 4.12 12.34 3.41
N ALA A 108 4.71 11.15 3.54
CA ALA A 108 5.97 10.83 2.87
C ALA A 108 5.82 10.77 1.35
N PHE A 109 4.74 10.18 0.85
CA PHE A 109 4.43 10.20 -0.58
C PHE A 109 4.30 11.63 -1.11
N ILE A 110 3.50 12.48 -0.45
CA ILE A 110 3.30 13.87 -0.89
C ILE A 110 4.60 14.65 -0.85
N ARG A 111 5.35 14.60 0.25
CA ARG A 111 6.56 15.41 0.42
C ARG A 111 7.73 14.90 -0.41
N ASP A 112 7.99 13.59 -0.38
CA ASP A 112 9.25 13.01 -0.85
C ASP A 112 9.16 12.40 -2.25
N VAL A 113 7.93 12.23 -2.78
CA VAL A 113 7.69 11.70 -4.13
C VAL A 113 7.00 12.75 -4.99
N ILE A 114 5.78 13.17 -4.63
CA ILE A 114 4.97 14.04 -5.49
C ILE A 114 5.36 15.51 -5.42
N GLY A 115 5.95 15.97 -4.30
CA GLY A 115 6.37 17.36 -4.13
C GLY A 115 7.40 17.85 -5.16
N GLY A 116 8.12 16.92 -5.82
CA GLY A 116 9.03 17.23 -6.92
C GLY A 116 8.42 17.18 -8.32
N PHE A 117 7.13 16.80 -8.46
CA PHE A 117 6.42 16.78 -9.75
C PHE A 117 5.89 18.18 -10.11
N PRO A 118 5.60 18.45 -11.40
CA PRO A 118 4.88 19.66 -11.82
C PRO A 118 3.57 19.83 -11.05
N ILE A 119 3.25 21.05 -10.62
CA ILE A 119 2.12 21.34 -9.73
C ILE A 119 0.78 20.84 -10.29
N GLU A 120 0.62 20.88 -11.61
CA GLU A 120 -0.57 20.42 -12.33
C GLU A 120 -0.75 18.90 -12.25
N ALA A 121 0.34 18.14 -12.08
CA ALA A 121 0.32 16.69 -11.96
C ALA A 121 0.12 16.21 -10.51
N GLN A 122 0.40 17.06 -9.52
CA GLN A 122 0.39 16.63 -8.11
C GLN A 122 -1.00 16.21 -7.64
N ALA A 123 -2.02 17.07 -7.82
CA ALA A 123 -3.36 16.79 -7.30
C ALA A 123 -4.01 15.53 -7.92
N PRO A 124 -3.95 15.30 -9.25
CA PRO A 124 -4.45 14.06 -9.85
C PRO A 124 -3.75 12.80 -9.30
N ILE A 125 -2.42 12.82 -9.20
CA ILE A 125 -1.66 11.65 -8.71
C ILE A 125 -1.95 11.38 -7.23
N ILE A 126 -2.14 12.42 -6.41
CA ILE A 126 -2.56 12.26 -5.01
C ILE A 126 -3.96 11.63 -4.94
N ALA A 127 -4.91 12.07 -5.76
CA ALA A 127 -6.25 11.49 -5.81
C ALA A 127 -6.27 10.03 -6.29
N ASP A 128 -5.33 9.64 -7.14
CA ASP A 128 -5.12 8.25 -7.55
C ASP A 128 -4.50 7.43 -6.42
N TYR A 129 -3.50 7.96 -5.72
CA TYR A 129 -2.90 7.29 -4.55
C TYR A 129 -3.92 7.02 -3.45
N ASP A 130 -4.79 8.00 -3.15
CA ASP A 130 -5.85 7.89 -2.15
C ASP A 130 -6.93 6.85 -2.51
N LEU A 131 -6.90 6.28 -3.73
CA LEU A 131 -7.80 5.18 -4.12
C LEU A 131 -7.63 3.93 -3.24
N GLN A 132 -6.44 3.73 -2.67
CA GLN A 132 -6.18 2.60 -1.77
C GLN A 132 -7.03 2.61 -0.50
N ASP A 133 -7.64 3.75 -0.14
CA ASP A 133 -8.54 3.93 1.01
C ASP A 133 -10.02 4.04 0.59
N ASP A 134 -10.29 4.11 -0.72
CA ASP A 134 -11.64 4.19 -1.25
C ASP A 134 -12.32 2.81 -1.22
N ARG A 135 -13.26 2.64 -0.29
CA ARG A 135 -14.09 1.43 -0.18
C ARG A 135 -15.47 1.58 -0.83
N GLU A 136 -15.83 2.81 -1.23
CA GLU A 136 -17.15 3.16 -1.73
C GLU A 136 -17.22 3.09 -3.25
N SER A 137 -16.16 3.50 -3.96
CA SER A 137 -16.12 3.36 -5.41
C SER A 137 -15.79 1.94 -5.84
N ARG A 138 -16.31 1.56 -7.01
CA ARG A 138 -16.00 0.26 -7.63
C ARG A 138 -14.53 0.16 -8.01
N THR A 139 -13.92 1.27 -8.44
CA THR A 139 -12.48 1.32 -8.77
C THR A 139 -11.63 1.04 -7.52
N GLY A 140 -11.97 1.65 -6.37
CA GLY A 140 -11.27 1.44 -5.11
C GLY A 140 -11.45 0.03 -4.56
N ARG A 141 -12.68 -0.52 -4.59
CA ARG A 141 -12.89 -1.93 -4.23
C ARG A 141 -12.14 -2.90 -5.15
N PHE A 142 -12.02 -2.57 -6.44
CA PHE A 142 -11.29 -3.41 -7.39
C PHE A 142 -9.77 -3.35 -7.17
N PHE A 143 -9.23 -2.16 -6.86
CA PHE A 143 -7.85 -1.99 -6.39
C PHE A 143 -7.57 -2.93 -5.19
N ASN A 144 -8.42 -2.89 -4.15
CA ASN A 144 -8.26 -3.74 -2.97
C ASN A 144 -8.33 -5.24 -3.30
N ALA A 145 -9.17 -5.61 -4.28
CA ALA A 145 -9.27 -6.99 -4.73
C ALA A 145 -7.98 -7.46 -5.42
N ILE A 146 -7.32 -6.58 -6.18
CA ILE A 146 -6.04 -6.85 -6.84
C ILE A 146 -4.92 -7.01 -5.80
N GLU A 147 -4.86 -6.15 -4.78
CA GLU A 147 -3.93 -6.29 -3.64
C GLU A 147 -4.05 -7.67 -2.99
N VAL A 148 -5.29 -8.05 -2.62
CA VAL A 148 -5.57 -9.38 -2.03
C VAL A 148 -5.10 -10.49 -2.97
N ALA A 149 -5.37 -10.39 -4.26
CA ALA A 149 -4.95 -11.38 -5.25
C ALA A 149 -3.42 -11.48 -5.37
N GLY A 150 -2.71 -10.35 -5.38
CA GLY A 150 -1.26 -10.31 -5.49
C GLY A 150 -0.57 -10.98 -4.30
N TYR A 151 -1.01 -10.70 -3.05
CA TYR A 151 -0.53 -11.43 -1.86
C TYR A 151 -0.66 -12.95 -2.03
N LEU A 152 -1.79 -13.42 -2.54
CA LEU A 152 -2.05 -14.86 -2.69
C LEU A 152 -1.24 -15.48 -3.82
N LEU A 153 -1.14 -14.82 -4.97
CA LEU A 153 -0.34 -15.29 -6.11
C LEU A 153 1.14 -15.38 -5.73
N ARG A 154 1.65 -14.38 -5.00
CA ARG A 154 3.02 -14.40 -4.47
C ARG A 154 3.24 -15.59 -3.54
N ALA A 155 2.31 -15.84 -2.61
CA ALA A 155 2.38 -17.00 -1.72
C ALA A 155 2.38 -18.34 -2.49
N VAL A 156 1.57 -18.48 -3.54
CA VAL A 156 1.59 -19.68 -4.39
C VAL A 156 2.93 -19.85 -5.12
N ALA A 157 3.49 -18.77 -5.67
CA ALA A 157 4.79 -18.82 -6.34
C ALA A 157 5.91 -19.26 -5.37
N GLU A 158 5.87 -18.77 -4.13
CA GLU A 158 6.78 -19.22 -3.07
C GLU A 158 6.58 -20.71 -2.76
N LEU A 159 5.34 -21.21 -2.66
CA LEU A 159 5.10 -22.64 -2.45
C LEU A 159 5.71 -23.50 -3.57
N GLN A 160 5.53 -23.07 -4.82
CA GLN A 160 5.98 -23.81 -6.00
C GLN A 160 7.50 -23.85 -6.14
N THR A 161 8.20 -22.84 -5.64
CA THR A 161 9.67 -22.73 -5.70
C THR A 161 10.37 -23.28 -4.45
N GLY A 162 9.62 -23.92 -3.53
CA GLY A 162 10.16 -24.51 -2.30
C GLY A 162 10.38 -23.50 -1.16
N GLY A 163 9.70 -22.36 -1.23
CA GLY A 163 9.62 -21.34 -0.18
C GLY A 163 8.89 -21.83 1.08
N SER A 164 8.73 -20.94 2.06
CA SER A 164 8.14 -21.29 3.36
C SER A 164 6.66 -21.65 3.24
N ARG A 165 6.32 -22.92 3.43
CA ARG A 165 4.92 -23.37 3.58
C ARG A 165 4.17 -22.60 4.68
N LEU A 166 4.87 -22.20 5.75
CA LEU A 166 4.29 -21.40 6.84
C LEU A 166 3.87 -20.01 6.38
N LEU A 167 4.68 -19.33 5.56
CA LEU A 167 4.34 -18.04 4.96
C LEU A 167 3.01 -18.17 4.20
N VAL A 168 2.92 -19.20 3.36
CA VAL A 168 1.77 -19.45 2.50
C VAL A 168 0.49 -19.65 3.31
N LEU A 169 0.54 -20.51 4.32
CA LEU A 169 -0.59 -20.74 5.23
C LEU A 169 -1.03 -19.46 5.95
N HIS A 170 -0.09 -18.64 6.41
CA HIS A 170 -0.42 -17.37 7.06
C HIS A 170 -1.07 -16.37 6.11
N VAL A 171 -0.57 -16.26 4.89
CA VAL A 171 -1.13 -15.35 3.88
C VAL A 171 -2.55 -15.77 3.54
N PHE A 172 -2.78 -17.06 3.28
CA PHE A 172 -4.12 -17.57 3.02
C PHE A 172 -5.07 -17.37 4.20
N ALA A 173 -4.64 -17.68 5.42
CA ALA A 173 -5.44 -17.46 6.61
C ALA A 173 -5.84 -15.97 6.79
N LYS A 174 -4.94 -15.04 6.45
CA LYS A 174 -5.21 -13.59 6.55
C LYS A 174 -6.16 -13.09 5.47
N GLN A 175 -5.98 -13.56 4.23
CA GLN A 175 -6.60 -12.97 3.03
C GLN A 175 -7.88 -13.69 2.55
N ARG A 176 -8.12 -14.94 2.97
CA ARG A 176 -9.25 -15.75 2.48
C ARG A 176 -10.60 -15.05 2.56
N ALA A 177 -10.93 -14.45 3.69
CA ALA A 177 -12.22 -13.79 3.86
C ALA A 177 -12.38 -12.58 2.92
N ALA A 178 -11.30 -11.87 2.61
CA ALA A 178 -11.32 -10.78 1.63
C ALA A 178 -11.46 -11.33 0.21
N LEU A 179 -10.72 -12.40 -0.14
CA LEU A 179 -10.85 -13.08 -1.43
C LEU A 179 -12.28 -13.55 -1.69
N ASP A 180 -12.91 -14.19 -0.69
CA ASP A 180 -14.29 -14.68 -0.81
C ASP A 180 -15.27 -13.53 -1.09
N ARG A 181 -15.17 -12.41 -0.35
CA ARG A 181 -16.01 -11.22 -0.59
C ARG A 181 -15.78 -10.63 -1.99
N HIS A 182 -14.53 -10.47 -2.40
CA HIS A 182 -14.22 -9.89 -3.71
C HIS A 182 -14.61 -10.81 -4.88
N ALA A 183 -14.65 -12.13 -4.68
CA ALA A 183 -15.11 -13.09 -5.69
C ALA A 183 -16.63 -13.02 -5.97
N GLU A 184 -17.41 -12.48 -5.02
CA GLU A 184 -18.82 -12.17 -5.25
C GLU A 184 -18.98 -11.02 -6.24
N GLU A 185 -18.12 -10.00 -6.14
CA GLU A 185 -18.20 -8.77 -6.95
C GLU A 185 -17.47 -8.89 -8.30
N PHE A 186 -16.24 -9.41 -8.33
CA PHE A 186 -15.37 -9.34 -9.51
C PHE A 186 -15.16 -10.72 -10.16
N ALA A 187 -15.37 -10.80 -11.47
CA ALA A 187 -15.20 -12.04 -12.23
C ALA A 187 -13.74 -12.50 -12.25
N SER A 188 -12.79 -11.58 -12.38
CA SER A 188 -11.35 -11.88 -12.34
C SER A 188 -10.94 -12.58 -11.03
N ILE A 189 -11.44 -12.10 -9.89
CA ILE A 189 -11.19 -12.69 -8.57
C ILE A 189 -11.86 -14.05 -8.44
N ARG A 190 -13.07 -14.20 -8.97
CA ARG A 190 -13.79 -15.49 -8.99
C ARG A 190 -13.03 -16.55 -9.76
N LEU A 191 -12.46 -16.19 -10.91
CA LEU A 191 -11.62 -17.07 -11.72
C LEU A 191 -10.35 -17.47 -10.96
N LEU A 192 -9.64 -16.51 -10.37
CA LEU A 192 -8.47 -16.78 -9.53
C LEU A 192 -8.83 -17.75 -8.40
N ARG A 193 -9.89 -17.45 -7.64
CA ARG A 193 -10.37 -18.26 -6.51
C ARG A 193 -10.68 -19.69 -6.93
N ALA A 194 -11.31 -19.89 -8.08
CA ALA A 194 -11.60 -21.24 -8.59
C ALA A 194 -10.33 -22.08 -8.79
N HIS A 195 -9.21 -21.45 -9.14
CA HIS A 195 -7.92 -22.11 -9.34
C HIS A 195 -7.14 -22.27 -8.03
N LEU A 196 -7.21 -21.28 -7.14
CA LEU A 196 -6.52 -21.31 -5.86
C LEU A 196 -7.17 -22.28 -4.86
N ASN A 197 -8.51 -22.34 -4.79
CA ASN A 197 -9.22 -23.08 -3.76
C ASN A 197 -8.75 -24.53 -3.58
N PRO A 198 -8.57 -25.35 -4.63
CA PRO A 198 -8.11 -26.73 -4.45
C PRO A 198 -6.73 -26.85 -3.80
N LEU A 199 -5.82 -25.93 -4.10
CA LEU A 199 -4.47 -25.91 -3.52
C LEU A 199 -4.51 -25.45 -2.07
N VAL A 200 -5.25 -24.37 -1.83
CA VAL A 200 -5.33 -23.70 -0.53
C VAL A 200 -6.09 -24.51 0.49
N GLN A 201 -7.22 -25.08 0.07
CA GLN A 201 -8.13 -25.79 0.97
C GLN A 201 -7.45 -27.03 1.53
N ARG A 202 -6.71 -27.77 0.70
CA ARG A 202 -5.90 -28.91 1.15
C ARG A 202 -4.91 -28.52 2.26
N GLU A 203 -4.23 -27.39 2.09
CA GLU A 203 -3.22 -26.93 3.03
C GLU A 203 -3.83 -26.35 4.31
N LEU A 204 -4.91 -25.58 4.20
CA LEU A 204 -5.61 -25.02 5.36
C LEU A 204 -6.38 -26.07 6.17
N GLU A 205 -6.84 -27.16 5.56
CA GLU A 205 -7.50 -28.27 6.24
C GLU A 205 -6.52 -29.24 6.90
N SER A 206 -5.22 -29.13 6.63
CA SER A 206 -4.20 -29.90 7.34
C SER A 206 -4.14 -29.48 8.82
N PRO A 207 -3.65 -30.35 9.73
CA PRO A 207 -3.44 -29.98 11.14
C PRO A 207 -2.64 -28.68 11.31
N ASP A 208 -1.54 -28.52 10.56
CA ASP A 208 -0.73 -27.29 10.58
C ASP A 208 -1.51 -26.07 10.10
N GLY A 209 -2.30 -26.20 9.03
CA GLY A 209 -3.15 -25.13 8.52
C GLY A 209 -4.18 -24.67 9.53
N GLN A 210 -4.84 -25.62 10.23
CA GLN A 210 -5.79 -25.31 11.29
C GLN A 210 -5.12 -24.61 12.48
N ALA A 211 -3.92 -25.05 12.87
CA ALA A 211 -3.14 -24.40 13.92
C ALA A 211 -2.79 -22.94 13.57
N ILE A 212 -2.36 -22.69 12.32
CA ILE A 212 -2.04 -21.33 11.84
C ILE A 212 -3.27 -20.45 11.74
N VAL A 213 -4.41 -20.99 11.28
CA VAL A 213 -5.68 -20.24 11.26
C VAL A 213 -6.07 -19.80 12.67
N ALA A 214 -5.94 -20.69 13.66
CA ALA A 214 -6.18 -20.37 15.07
C ALA A 214 -5.18 -19.34 15.60
N GLU A 215 -3.90 -19.46 15.25
CA GLU A 215 -2.86 -18.50 15.62
C GLU A 215 -3.13 -17.10 15.06
N VAL A 216 -3.49 -16.99 13.77
CA VAL A 216 -3.82 -15.71 13.11
C VAL A 216 -5.05 -15.08 13.77
N ALA A 217 -6.07 -15.88 14.09
CA ALA A 217 -7.25 -15.40 14.82
C ALA A 217 -6.88 -14.88 16.22
N ALA A 218 -6.06 -15.63 16.97
CA ALA A 218 -5.61 -15.24 18.29
C ALA A 218 -4.71 -13.99 18.25
N SER A 219 -3.83 -13.86 17.25
CA SER A 219 -3.00 -12.68 17.06
C SER A 219 -3.84 -11.44 16.79
N ARG A 220 -4.87 -11.53 15.95
CA ARG A 220 -5.81 -10.41 15.69
C ARG A 220 -6.54 -9.98 16.96
N ALA A 221 -6.98 -10.95 17.78
CA ALA A 221 -7.64 -10.66 19.05
C ALA A 221 -6.69 -9.93 20.00
N ARG A 222 -5.47 -10.44 20.21
CA ARG A 222 -4.45 -9.80 21.05
C ARG A 222 -4.17 -8.38 20.61
N THR A 223 -3.92 -8.14 19.32
CA THR A 223 -3.62 -6.80 18.80
C THR A 223 -4.73 -5.80 19.10
N ARG A 224 -6.01 -6.21 19.07
CA ARG A 224 -7.14 -5.30 19.35
C ARG A 224 -7.26 -4.92 20.83
N GLU A 225 -6.70 -5.72 21.72
CA GLU A 225 -6.79 -5.53 23.17
C GLU A 225 -5.61 -4.74 23.77
N LEU A 226 -4.59 -4.44 22.97
CA LEU A 226 -3.39 -3.73 23.42
C LEU A 226 -3.71 -2.31 23.87
N ARG A 227 -3.22 -1.94 25.06
CA ARG A 227 -3.39 -0.60 25.63
C ARG A 227 -2.27 0.32 25.18
N ILE A 228 -2.44 1.63 25.37
CA ILE A 228 -1.44 2.65 25.00
C ILE A 228 -0.07 2.40 25.66
N ASP A 229 -0.03 1.91 26.89
CA ASP A 229 1.24 1.58 27.54
C ASP A 229 1.95 0.40 26.87
N ASP A 230 1.18 -0.54 26.29
CA ASP A 230 1.71 -1.66 25.49
C ASP A 230 2.15 -1.21 24.10
N ILE A 231 1.57 -0.12 23.57
CA ILE A 231 1.96 0.45 22.27
C ILE A 231 3.43 0.85 22.26
N ARG A 232 3.99 1.39 23.35
CA ARG A 232 5.43 1.72 23.40
C ARG A 232 6.31 0.48 23.16
N THR A 233 5.92 -0.66 23.72
CA THR A 233 6.58 -1.94 23.49
C THR A 233 6.40 -2.44 22.05
N LEU A 234 5.26 -2.18 21.41
CA LEU A 234 5.04 -2.49 19.99
C LEU A 234 5.85 -1.58 19.07
N LEU A 235 6.05 -0.32 19.44
CA LEU A 235 6.87 0.60 18.68
C LEU A 235 8.32 0.12 18.65
N ASP A 236 8.80 -0.63 19.65
CA ASP A 236 10.18 -1.13 19.67
C ASP A 236 10.53 -2.10 18.53
N VAL A 237 9.54 -2.75 17.93
CA VAL A 237 9.75 -3.61 16.75
C VAL A 237 9.61 -2.87 15.42
N ILE A 238 9.26 -1.58 15.47
CA ILE A 238 9.18 -0.70 14.30
C ILE A 238 10.57 -0.10 14.02
N PRO A 239 11.03 -0.05 12.76
CA PRO A 239 12.29 0.59 12.40
C PRO A 239 12.42 2.01 12.97
N GLU A 240 13.61 2.33 13.48
CA GLU A 240 13.87 3.57 14.25
C GLU A 240 13.36 4.87 13.57
N PRO A 241 13.51 5.06 12.24
CA PRO A 241 13.01 6.26 11.57
C PRO A 241 11.48 6.40 11.63
N ILE A 242 10.74 5.29 11.61
CA ILE A 242 9.28 5.29 11.73
C ILE A 242 8.89 5.45 13.20
N ARG A 243 9.56 4.72 14.09
CA ARG A 243 9.32 4.73 15.54
C ARG A 243 9.39 6.13 16.14
N VAL A 244 10.43 6.89 15.81
CA VAL A 244 10.61 8.28 16.29
C VAL A 244 9.43 9.17 15.85
N LYS A 245 9.03 9.09 14.57
CA LYS A 245 7.90 9.86 14.04
C LYS A 245 6.57 9.48 14.71
N MET A 246 6.35 8.18 14.93
CA MET A 246 5.15 7.69 15.62
C MET A 246 5.10 8.12 17.08
N LEU A 247 6.23 8.07 17.80
CA LEU A 247 6.32 8.57 19.17
C LEU A 247 6.02 10.07 19.25
N ALA A 248 6.56 10.87 18.33
CA ALA A 248 6.27 12.30 18.27
C ALA A 248 4.78 12.58 18.03
N ALA A 249 4.15 11.84 17.10
CA ALA A 249 2.72 11.94 16.83
C ALA A 249 1.85 11.53 18.03
N LEU A 250 2.21 10.45 18.74
CA LEU A 250 1.46 9.94 19.89
C LEU A 250 1.59 10.80 21.15
N THR A 251 2.71 11.49 21.32
CA THR A 251 2.98 12.33 22.49
C THR A 251 2.54 13.78 22.32
N GLY A 252 2.05 14.15 21.12
CA GLY A 252 1.78 15.55 20.78
C GLY A 252 3.05 16.39 20.72
N ALA A 253 4.24 15.76 20.68
CA ALA A 253 5.53 16.43 20.64
C ALA A 253 5.87 17.00 19.25
N ASN A 254 4.93 16.96 18.29
CA ASN A 254 4.95 17.86 17.14
C ASN A 254 4.66 19.30 17.61
N GLY A 255 5.57 19.84 18.42
CA GLY A 255 5.75 21.29 18.47
C GLY A 255 6.06 21.75 17.05
N HIS A 256 5.43 22.84 16.64
CA HIS A 256 5.85 23.61 15.49
C HIS A 256 7.38 23.74 15.51
N THR A 257 8.08 22.97 14.68
CA THR A 257 9.33 23.46 14.13
C THR A 257 8.91 24.35 12.98
N ASP A 258 8.45 25.55 13.34
CA ASP A 258 8.56 26.68 12.43
C ASP A 258 10.03 26.73 12.03
N GLY A 259 10.30 26.41 10.77
CA GLY A 259 11.58 26.73 10.16
C GLY A 259 11.82 28.24 10.31
N PRO A 260 13.08 28.70 10.28
CA PRO A 260 13.38 30.10 10.42
C PRO A 260 12.55 30.88 9.38
N SER A 261 11.74 31.81 9.87
CA SER A 261 11.06 32.81 9.06
C SER A 261 12.13 33.71 8.45
N ASP A 262 12.70 33.28 7.33
CA ASP A 262 13.46 34.15 6.46
C ASP A 262 12.44 35.11 5.82
N GLY A 263 12.36 36.28 6.44
CA GLY A 263 11.63 37.41 5.91
C GLY A 263 12.16 37.76 4.53
N ASN A 264 11.34 37.51 3.52
CA ASN A 264 11.40 38.25 2.28
C ASN A 264 9.97 38.51 1.84
N GLY A 265 9.47 39.69 2.21
CA GLY A 265 8.26 40.24 1.64
C GLY A 265 8.48 40.50 0.17
N ALA A 266 7.86 39.69 -0.68
CA ALA A 266 7.58 40.03 -2.06
C ALA A 266 6.07 40.27 -2.16
N GLU A 267 5.72 41.50 -2.49
CA GLU A 267 4.36 41.94 -2.79
C GLU A 267 3.74 41.02 -3.85
N GLN A 268 2.53 40.54 -3.58
CA GLN A 268 1.73 39.86 -4.60
C GLN A 268 1.28 40.90 -5.64
N PRO A 269 1.46 40.66 -6.95
CA PRO A 269 0.90 41.55 -7.95
C PRO A 269 -0.62 41.41 -7.98
N GLU A 270 -1.31 42.54 -7.89
CA GLU A 270 -2.76 42.65 -8.12
C GLU A 270 -3.12 42.05 -9.49
N VAL A 271 -3.98 41.03 -9.48
CA VAL A 271 -4.59 40.49 -10.68
C VAL A 271 -5.71 41.44 -11.10
N VAL A 272 -5.42 42.29 -12.09
CA VAL A 272 -6.43 43.11 -12.76
C VAL A 272 -7.30 42.19 -13.63
N ALA A 273 -8.53 41.98 -13.21
CA ALA A 273 -9.55 41.31 -14.02
C ALA A 273 -9.86 42.15 -15.27
N THR A 274 -9.61 41.58 -16.46
CA THR A 274 -10.08 42.18 -17.72
C THR A 274 -11.48 41.64 -18.02
N PRO A 275 -12.48 42.49 -18.32
CA PRO A 275 -13.82 42.02 -18.65
C PRO A 275 -13.84 41.41 -20.05
N VAL A 276 -14.52 40.26 -20.16
CA VAL A 276 -14.86 39.62 -21.42
C VAL A 276 -15.99 40.43 -22.07
N ALA A 277 -15.77 40.90 -23.29
CA ALA A 277 -16.81 41.53 -24.10
C ALA A 277 -17.66 40.45 -24.80
N GLU A 278 -18.97 40.68 -24.85
CA GLU A 278 -19.98 39.92 -25.60
C GLU A 278 -19.79 40.00 -27.12
#